data_AF-A0AAX6GAY1-F1
#
_entry.id   AF-A0AAX6GAY1-F1
#
_cell.length_a   1.000
_cell.length_b   1.000
_cell.length_c   1.000
_cell.angle_alpha   90.00
_cell.angle_beta   90.00
_cell.angle_gamma   90.00
#
_symmetry.space_group_name_H-M   'P 1'
#
loop_
_entity.id
_entity.type
_entity.pdbx_description
1 polymer ?
#
loop_
_entity_poly.entity_id
_entity_poly.type
_entity_poly.pdbx_seq_one_letter_code
_entity_poly.pdbx_strand_id
1 'polypeptide(L)'
;MVTSSFKVSRTKLNRLQSKTSSGIPAFEAIAALMWKMLAKIRVGKNPSMVTVIRNDCSEERNTSLSNKQIISTVATDSSLAKLEISELAMLISETSKDEKQAIGEMLERENGTGDFIIYGAYLTFVDMERVDLYGLELKGQKPVCVEYNICGVGEEGAILVLQEPDDAREGSDNGGKQVVVILP
;
A
#
# COMPACT_ATOMS: atom_id res chain seq x y z
N MET A 1 -4.84 -13.26 13.15
CA MET A 1 -4.05 -12.64 12.07
C MET A 1 -3.01 -13.60 11.57
N VAL A 2 -3.20 -14.05 10.34
CA VAL A 2 -2.25 -14.84 9.57
C VAL A 2 -1.57 -13.93 8.55
N THR A 3 -0.24 -13.92 8.56
CA THR A 3 0.57 -13.24 7.54
C THR A 3 0.91 -14.22 6.44
N SER A 4 0.60 -13.86 5.20
CA SER A 4 0.98 -14.60 4.00
C SER A 4 1.65 -13.66 3.01
N SER A 5 2.64 -14.14 2.27
CA SER A 5 3.26 -13.35 1.21
C SER A 5 3.29 -14.13 -0.10
N PHE A 6 3.16 -13.41 -1.21
CA PHE A 6 3.28 -13.98 -2.55
C PHE A 6 3.90 -13.00 -3.52
N LYS A 7 4.46 -13.56 -4.60
CA LYS A 7 5.11 -12.80 -5.66
C LYS A 7 4.17 -12.60 -6.84
N VAL A 8 4.10 -11.36 -7.31
CA VAL A 8 3.43 -10.96 -8.54
C VAL A 8 4.51 -10.66 -9.56
N SER A 9 4.73 -11.62 -10.47
CA SER A 9 5.71 -11.50 -11.55
C SER A 9 5.39 -10.30 -12.46
N ARG A 10 6.41 -9.71 -13.07
CA ARG A 10 6.23 -8.54 -13.95
C ARG A 10 5.32 -8.84 -15.13
N THR A 11 5.38 -10.05 -15.68
CA THR A 11 4.41 -10.55 -16.68
C THR A 11 2.96 -10.52 -16.21
N LYS A 12 2.66 -10.99 -14.98
CA LYS A 12 1.31 -10.95 -14.40
C LYS A 12 0.88 -9.51 -14.10
N LEU A 13 1.82 -8.68 -13.64
CA LEU A 13 1.58 -7.27 -13.38
C LEU A 13 1.25 -6.50 -14.65
N ASN A 14 2.02 -6.68 -15.72
CA ASN A 14 1.76 -6.07 -17.03
C ASN A 14 0.38 -6.48 -17.56
N ARG A 15 0.00 -7.75 -17.40
CA ARG A 15 -1.35 -8.23 -17.77
C ARG A 15 -2.46 -7.63 -16.90
N LEU A 16 -2.18 -7.34 -15.64
CA LEU A 16 -3.13 -6.64 -14.76
C LEU A 16 -3.26 -5.18 -15.19
N GLN A 17 -2.13 -4.51 -15.42
CA GLN A 17 -2.07 -3.12 -15.87
C GLN A 17 -2.66 -2.91 -17.26
N SER A 18 -2.58 -3.89 -18.16
CA SER A 18 -3.20 -3.84 -19.49
C SER A 18 -4.72 -3.99 -19.45
N LYS A 19 -5.26 -4.60 -18.39
CA LYS A 19 -6.71 -4.69 -18.16
C LYS A 19 -7.26 -3.43 -17.50
N THR A 20 -6.38 -2.67 -16.86
CA THR A 20 -6.68 -1.34 -16.38
C THR A 20 -6.35 -0.32 -17.48
N SER A 21 -6.88 0.89 -17.40
CA SER A 21 -6.50 1.97 -18.31
C SER A 21 -4.96 2.11 -18.36
N SER A 22 -4.40 2.30 -19.56
CA SER A 22 -2.95 2.41 -19.74
C SER A 22 -2.37 3.53 -18.88
N GLY A 23 -1.44 3.19 -17.98
CA GLY A 23 -0.74 4.17 -17.13
C GLY A 23 -1.00 4.06 -15.63
N ILE A 24 -1.89 3.16 -15.19
CA ILE A 24 -2.11 2.93 -13.75
C ILE A 24 -0.87 2.29 -13.11
N PRO A 25 -0.33 2.83 -12.00
CA PRO A 25 0.84 2.26 -11.34
C PRO A 25 0.55 0.90 -10.67
N ALA A 26 1.62 0.19 -10.32
CA ALA A 26 1.55 -1.20 -9.87
C ALA A 26 0.77 -1.35 -8.56
N PHE A 27 1.07 -0.50 -7.57
CA PHE A 27 0.35 -0.41 -6.32
C PHE A 27 -1.15 -0.27 -6.52
N GLU A 28 -1.61 0.72 -7.28
CA GLU A 28 -3.03 1.00 -7.51
C GLU A 28 -3.75 -0.20 -8.13
N ALA A 29 -3.12 -0.84 -9.12
CA ALA A 29 -3.68 -2.01 -9.79
C ALA A 29 -3.82 -3.21 -8.83
N ILE A 30 -2.79 -3.47 -8.01
CA ILE A 30 -2.80 -4.55 -7.02
C ILE A 30 -3.84 -4.24 -5.92
N ALA A 31 -3.82 -3.03 -5.37
CA ALA A 31 -4.73 -2.59 -4.32
C ALA A 31 -6.20 -2.67 -4.78
N ALA A 32 -6.51 -2.20 -5.99
CA ALA A 32 -7.84 -2.29 -6.58
C ALA A 32 -8.32 -3.74 -6.73
N LEU A 33 -7.45 -4.63 -7.24
CA LEU A 33 -7.79 -6.05 -7.37
C LEU A 33 -8.05 -6.69 -6.00
N MET A 34 -7.17 -6.45 -5.03
CA MET A 34 -7.29 -7.01 -3.68
C MET A 34 -8.53 -6.48 -2.96
N TRP A 35 -8.82 -5.19 -3.08
CA TRP A 35 -10.02 -4.58 -2.53
C TRP A 35 -11.29 -5.22 -3.08
N LYS A 36 -11.37 -5.36 -4.42
CA LYS A 36 -12.50 -6.02 -5.09
C LYS A 36 -12.65 -7.49 -4.69
N MET A 37 -11.55 -8.23 -4.56
CA MET A 37 -11.56 -9.64 -4.18
C MET A 37 -11.99 -9.83 -2.72
N LEU A 38 -11.45 -9.04 -1.79
CA LEU A 38 -11.81 -9.12 -0.38
C LEU A 38 -13.25 -8.68 -0.13
N ALA A 39 -13.76 -7.68 -0.85
CA ALA A 39 -15.16 -7.29 -0.79
C ALA A 39 -16.12 -8.41 -1.19
N LYS A 40 -15.73 -9.25 -2.16
CA LYS A 40 -16.52 -10.42 -2.57
C LYS A 40 -16.50 -11.54 -1.53
N ILE A 41 -15.36 -11.73 -0.85
CA ILE A 41 -15.21 -12.79 0.17
C ILE A 41 -15.93 -12.39 1.47
N ARG A 42 -15.83 -11.12 1.87
CA ARG A 42 -16.39 -10.58 3.12
C ARG A 42 -17.84 -10.09 2.95
N VAL A 43 -18.70 -10.94 2.37
CA VAL A 43 -20.11 -10.59 2.10
C VAL A 43 -20.80 -10.07 3.37
N GLY A 44 -21.42 -8.89 3.27
CA GLY A 44 -22.16 -8.26 4.38
C GLY A 44 -21.34 -7.29 5.23
N LYS A 45 -20.01 -7.35 5.19
CA LYS A 45 -19.14 -6.31 5.75
C LYS A 45 -18.56 -5.51 4.58
N ASN A 46 -19.37 -4.61 4.01
CA ASN A 46 -18.98 -3.82 2.83
C ASN A 46 -17.75 -2.95 3.15
N PRO A 47 -16.57 -3.22 2.55
CA PRO A 47 -15.41 -2.36 2.71
C PRO A 47 -15.58 -1.14 1.80
N SER A 48 -16.63 -0.34 1.96
CA SER A 48 -16.85 0.85 1.13
C SER A 48 -15.74 1.89 1.28
N MET A 49 -14.90 1.75 2.30
CA MET A 49 -13.82 2.66 2.63
C MET A 49 -12.55 1.89 2.98
N VAL A 50 -11.42 2.36 2.46
CA VAL A 50 -10.08 1.80 2.70
C VAL A 50 -9.10 2.92 3.03
N THR A 51 -8.08 2.59 3.82
CA THR A 51 -6.97 3.49 4.11
C THR A 51 -5.80 3.14 3.22
N VAL A 52 -5.13 4.16 2.69
CA VAL A 52 -3.94 4.05 1.87
C VAL A 52 -2.83 4.83 2.53
N ILE A 53 -1.73 4.15 2.84
CA ILE A 53 -0.53 4.73 3.43
C ILE A 53 0.57 4.70 2.38
N ARG A 54 1.18 5.86 2.14
CA ARG A 54 2.32 6.01 1.22
C ARG A 54 3.48 6.70 1.92
N ASN A 55 4.70 6.43 1.48
CA ASN A 55 5.85 7.17 1.95
C ASN A 55 5.91 8.55 1.30
N ASP A 56 6.02 9.61 2.10
CA ASP A 56 6.18 10.97 1.60
C ASP A 56 7.64 11.19 1.17
N CYS A 57 7.86 11.16 -0.14
CA CYS A 57 9.17 11.38 -0.73
C CYS A 57 9.38 12.83 -1.19
N SER A 58 8.43 13.74 -0.96
CA SER A 58 8.48 15.12 -1.45
C SER A 58 9.41 16.01 -0.62
N GLU A 59 9.59 15.70 0.66
CA GLU A 59 10.53 16.39 1.50
C GLU A 59 11.93 15.78 1.43
N GLU A 60 12.95 16.64 1.33
CA GLU A 60 14.35 16.23 1.49
C GLU A 60 14.49 15.36 2.74
N ARG A 61 15.26 14.26 2.61
CA ARG A 61 15.59 13.41 3.75
C ARG A 61 16.52 14.21 4.66
N ASN A 62 15.93 15.04 5.52
CA ASN A 62 16.60 15.56 6.69
C ASN A 62 17.19 14.37 7.47
N THR A 63 18.32 14.60 8.13
CA THR A 63 19.06 13.56 8.88
C THR A 63 18.29 13.01 10.10
N SER A 64 17.11 13.55 10.41
CA SER A 64 16.24 13.09 11.49
C SER A 64 15.20 12.08 11.01
N LEU A 65 15.13 10.95 11.72
CA LEU A 65 14.03 10.00 11.58
C LEU A 65 12.72 10.67 12.02
N SER A 66 11.73 10.67 11.14
CA SER A 66 10.42 11.30 11.38
C SER A 66 9.31 10.52 10.66
N ASN A 67 8.08 10.70 11.12
CA ASN A 67 6.90 10.04 10.54
C ASN A 67 6.48 10.74 9.24
N LYS A 68 7.13 10.36 8.13
CA LYS A 68 6.89 10.92 6.80
C LYS A 68 5.92 10.07 5.97
N GLN A 69 4.69 9.89 6.45
CA GLN A 69 3.71 9.03 5.79
C GLN A 69 2.51 9.84 5.31
N ILE A 70 2.16 9.77 4.03
CA ILE A 70 0.88 10.28 3.52
C ILE A 70 -0.18 9.23 3.86
N ILE A 71 -1.16 9.63 4.66
CA ILE A 71 -2.29 8.79 5.05
C ILE A 71 -3.51 9.33 4.33
N SER A 72 -4.24 8.45 3.66
CA SER A 72 -5.41 8.84 2.91
C SER A 72 -6.53 7.84 3.04
N THR A 73 -7.75 8.35 3.07
CA THR A 73 -8.95 7.53 3.08
C THR A 73 -9.65 7.62 1.74
N VAL A 74 -9.87 6.45 1.14
CA VAL A 74 -10.55 6.28 -0.15
C VAL A 74 -11.88 5.61 0.11
N ALA A 75 -12.97 6.22 -0.36
CA ALA A 75 -14.33 5.70 -0.17
C ALA A 75 -15.09 5.63 -1.49
N THR A 76 -16.01 4.68 -1.59
CA THR A 76 -16.94 4.57 -2.71
C THR A 76 -18.35 4.26 -2.21
N ASP A 77 -19.31 5.04 -2.69
CA ASP A 77 -20.75 4.81 -2.45
C ASP A 77 -21.33 3.76 -3.40
N SER A 78 -20.56 3.37 -4.43
CA SER A 78 -20.95 2.38 -5.42
C SER A 78 -20.65 0.97 -4.92
N SER A 79 -21.46 0.01 -5.38
CA SER A 79 -21.19 -1.40 -5.09
C SER A 79 -19.89 -1.83 -5.75
N LEU A 80 -18.90 -2.23 -4.93
CA LEU A 80 -17.60 -2.77 -5.38
C LEU A 80 -17.73 -3.95 -6.36
N ALA A 81 -18.85 -4.68 -6.32
CA ALA A 81 -19.13 -5.75 -7.26
C ALA A 81 -19.32 -5.26 -8.70
N LYS A 82 -19.81 -4.02 -8.88
CA LYS A 82 -20.13 -3.42 -10.18
C LYS A 82 -18.98 -2.59 -10.76
N LEU A 83 -18.08 -2.08 -9.91
CA LEU A 83 -16.96 -1.24 -10.35
C LEU A 83 -15.88 -2.06 -11.06
N GLU A 84 -15.35 -1.54 -12.14
CA GLU A 84 -14.21 -2.14 -12.82
C GLU A 84 -12.90 -1.92 -12.05
N ILE A 85 -11.90 -2.79 -12.28
CA ILE A 85 -10.60 -2.67 -11.59
C ILE A 85 -9.93 -1.34 -11.94
N SER A 86 -10.10 -0.86 -13.18
CA SER A 86 -9.61 0.45 -13.63
C SER A 86 -10.23 1.60 -12.83
N GLU A 87 -11.54 1.58 -12.62
CA GLU A 87 -12.25 2.62 -11.86
C GLU A 87 -11.79 2.66 -10.41
N LEU A 88 -11.64 1.49 -9.78
CA LEU A 88 -11.13 1.38 -8.41
C LEU A 88 -9.67 1.86 -8.31
N ALA A 89 -8.83 1.53 -9.29
CA ALA A 89 -7.45 1.96 -9.28
C ALA A 89 -7.31 3.48 -9.48
N MET A 90 -8.13 4.08 -10.37
CA MET A 90 -8.21 5.54 -10.50
C MET A 90 -8.70 6.18 -9.20
N LEU A 91 -9.71 5.61 -8.56
CA LEU A 91 -10.21 6.11 -7.28
C LEU A 91 -9.12 6.12 -6.18
N ILE A 92 -8.30 5.06 -6.11
CA ILE A 92 -7.15 4.98 -5.19
C ILE A 92 -6.05 6.00 -5.52
N SER A 93 -5.92 6.36 -6.80
CA SER A 93 -4.94 7.36 -7.27
C SER A 93 -5.39 8.80 -7.06
N GLU A 94 -6.67 9.11 -7.32
CA GLU A 94 -7.20 10.48 -7.34
C GLU A 94 -7.73 10.95 -5.98
N THR A 95 -8.27 10.03 -5.17
CA THR A 95 -9.05 10.38 -3.96
C THR A 95 -8.21 10.38 -2.69
N SER A 96 -6.90 10.61 -2.79
CA SER A 96 -6.04 10.66 -1.62
C SER A 96 -6.16 12.01 -0.91
N LYS A 97 -7.24 12.22 -0.14
CA LYS A 97 -7.26 13.31 0.85
C LYS A 97 -6.15 13.03 1.84
N ASP A 98 -5.13 13.88 1.86
CA ASP A 98 -4.04 13.76 2.82
C ASP A 98 -4.56 14.15 4.21
N GLU A 99 -4.68 13.17 5.10
CA GLU A 99 -5.16 13.36 6.47
C GLU A 99 -4.13 14.12 7.32
N LYS A 100 -2.88 14.28 6.85
CA LYS A 100 -1.85 15.07 7.53
C LYS A 100 -2.29 16.47 7.89
N GLN A 101 -3.04 17.15 7.01
CA GLN A 101 -3.50 18.50 7.30
C GLN A 101 -4.42 18.51 8.54
N ALA A 102 -5.38 17.58 8.60
CA ALA A 102 -6.29 17.46 9.73
C ALA A 102 -5.55 17.07 11.03
N ILE A 103 -4.53 16.22 10.93
CA ILE A 103 -3.66 15.83 12.05
C ILE A 103 -2.84 17.04 12.53
N GLY A 104 -2.27 17.83 11.62
CA GLY A 104 -1.55 19.06 11.94
C GLY A 104 -2.46 20.07 12.64
N GLU A 105 -3.67 20.30 12.14
CA GLU A 105 -4.66 21.17 12.76
C GLU A 105 -5.12 20.68 14.15
N MET A 106 -5.04 19.38 14.44
CA MET A 106 -5.28 18.83 15.78
C MET A 106 -4.08 19.05 16.71
N LEU A 107 -2.86 18.81 16.23
CA LEU A 107 -1.61 19.05 16.97
C LEU A 107 -1.47 20.50 17.38
N GLU A 108 -1.73 21.45 16.47
CA GLU A 108 -1.66 22.88 16.75
C GLU A 108 -2.67 23.31 17.83
N ARG A 109 -3.86 22.69 17.86
CA ARG A 109 -4.88 22.94 18.90
C ARG A 109 -4.44 22.46 20.29
N GLU A 110 -3.54 21.48 20.37
CA GLU A 110 -3.00 20.93 21.62
C GLU A 110 -1.58 21.41 21.91
N ASN A 111 -1.17 22.54 21.32
CA ASN A 111 0.16 23.13 21.47
C ASN A 111 1.31 22.14 21.17
N GLY A 112 1.07 21.16 20.29
CA GLY A 112 2.05 20.15 19.91
C GLY A 112 2.42 19.14 21.01
N THR A 113 1.61 19.02 22.07
CA THR A 113 1.88 18.11 23.21
C THR A 113 1.13 16.77 23.14
N GLY A 114 0.20 16.63 22.20
CA GLY A 114 -0.62 15.43 22.03
C GLY A 114 0.05 14.36 21.17
N ASP A 115 -0.05 13.11 21.61
CA ASP A 115 0.25 11.93 20.81
C ASP A 115 -1.06 11.38 20.20
N PHE A 116 -1.10 11.27 18.87
CA PHE A 116 -2.27 10.77 18.15
C PHE A 116 -2.02 9.37 17.58
N ILE A 117 -2.99 8.48 17.77
CA ILE A 117 -3.02 7.16 17.15
C ILE A 117 -4.14 7.17 16.12
N ILE A 118 -3.80 6.86 14.87
CA ILE A 118 -4.76 6.79 13.77
C ILE A 118 -5.16 5.33 13.57
N TYR A 119 -6.46 5.08 13.67
CA TYR A 119 -7.04 3.81 13.27
C TYR A 119 -7.48 3.91 11.81
N GLY A 120 -6.98 2.99 10.98
CA GLY A 120 -7.41 2.89 9.60
C GLY A 120 -8.89 2.53 9.47
N ALA A 121 -9.41 2.69 8.26
CA ALA A 121 -10.73 2.21 7.87
C ALA A 121 -10.73 0.67 7.77
N TYR A 122 -11.65 0.12 6.98
CA TYR A 122 -11.94 -1.31 6.96
C TYR A 122 -10.83 -2.20 6.37
N LEU A 123 -9.92 -1.65 5.59
CA LEU A 123 -8.74 -2.35 5.06
C LEU A 123 -7.65 -1.32 4.82
N THR A 124 -6.42 -1.63 5.23
CA THR A 124 -5.27 -0.75 5.03
C THR A 124 -4.38 -1.26 3.91
N PHE A 125 -4.11 -0.43 2.92
CA PHE A 125 -3.10 -0.64 1.91
C PHE A 125 -1.86 0.19 2.23
N VAL A 126 -0.68 -0.41 2.14
CA VAL A 126 0.60 0.26 2.41
C VAL A 126 1.48 0.13 1.16
N ASP A 127 1.80 1.26 0.55
CA ASP A 127 2.74 1.35 -0.56
C ASP A 127 4.16 1.44 -0.03
N MET A 128 4.91 0.36 -0.21
CA MET A 128 6.32 0.25 0.13
C MET A 128 7.20 0.16 -1.13
N GLU A 129 6.66 0.44 -2.32
CA GLU A 129 7.40 0.32 -3.58
C GLU A 129 8.59 1.29 -3.68
N ARG A 130 8.52 2.42 -2.95
CA ARG A 130 9.58 3.45 -2.92
C ARG A 130 10.59 3.27 -1.79
N VAL A 131 10.47 2.21 -0.99
CA VAL A 131 11.37 1.94 0.12
C VAL A 131 12.50 1.04 -0.35
N ASP A 132 13.67 1.65 -0.57
CA ASP A 132 14.83 0.93 -1.09
C ASP A 132 15.57 0.15 0.00
N LEU A 133 15.17 -1.11 0.18
CA LEU A 133 15.77 -2.02 1.15
C LEU A 133 16.91 -2.84 0.56
N TYR A 134 16.86 -3.08 -0.76
CA TYR A 134 17.90 -3.81 -1.47
C TYR A 134 19.11 -2.91 -1.78
N GLY A 135 18.99 -1.59 -1.59
CA GLY A 135 20.09 -0.65 -1.52
C GLY A 135 20.92 -0.72 -0.23
N LEU A 136 20.44 -1.41 0.82
CA LEU A 136 21.24 -1.64 2.03
C LEU A 136 22.45 -2.53 1.69
N GLU A 137 23.64 -2.05 2.03
CA GLU A 137 24.87 -2.80 1.84
C GLU A 137 25.64 -2.89 3.16
N LEU A 138 25.86 -4.13 3.63
CA LEU A 138 26.63 -4.41 4.83
C LEU A 138 27.83 -5.26 4.44
N LYS A 139 29.04 -4.70 4.59
CA LYS A 139 30.30 -5.37 4.24
C LYS A 139 30.34 -5.91 2.79
N GLY A 140 29.80 -5.16 1.83
CA GLY A 140 29.75 -5.59 0.43
C GLY A 140 28.60 -6.54 0.09
N GLN A 141 27.70 -6.83 1.03
CA GLN A 141 26.60 -7.76 0.83
C GLN A 141 25.25 -7.04 0.88
N LYS A 142 24.38 -7.40 -0.06
CA LYS A 142 22.99 -6.92 -0.16
C LYS A 142 22.01 -7.98 0.33
N PRO A 143 20.81 -7.58 0.82
CA PRO A 143 19.76 -8.52 1.15
C PRO A 143 19.37 -9.40 -0.04
N VAL A 144 19.27 -10.71 0.18
CA VAL A 144 18.76 -11.67 -0.81
C VAL A 144 17.23 -11.74 -0.76
N CYS A 145 16.67 -11.51 0.43
CA CYS A 145 15.24 -11.50 0.69
C CYS A 145 14.96 -10.51 1.82
N VAL A 146 13.80 -9.85 1.75
CA VAL A 146 13.27 -9.00 2.81
C VAL A 146 11.88 -9.48 3.17
N GLU A 147 11.66 -9.73 4.45
CA GLU A 147 10.34 -10.06 4.98
C GLU A 147 9.82 -8.89 5.82
N TYR A 148 8.55 -8.57 5.63
CA TYR A 148 7.84 -7.57 6.42
C TYR A 148 6.80 -8.22 7.30
N ASN A 149 6.79 -7.81 8.56
CA ASN A 149 5.74 -8.16 9.49
C ASN A 149 5.25 -6.88 10.20
N ILE A 150 3.93 -6.74 10.33
CA ILE A 150 3.31 -5.64 11.07
C ILE A 150 2.55 -6.26 12.23
N CYS A 151 2.83 -5.79 13.44
CA CYS A 151 2.06 -6.12 14.63
C CYS A 151 0.91 -5.13 14.82
N GLY A 152 -0.18 -5.55 15.46
CA GLY A 152 -1.33 -4.68 15.76
C GLY A 152 -2.34 -4.52 14.62
N VAL A 153 -2.34 -5.42 13.64
CA VAL A 153 -3.37 -5.45 12.59
C VAL A 153 -4.68 -5.99 13.16
N GLY A 154 -5.77 -5.22 13.01
CA GLY A 154 -7.13 -5.60 13.41
C GLY A 154 -7.79 -6.59 12.45
N GLU A 155 -9.07 -6.91 12.70
CA GLU A 155 -9.86 -7.85 11.92
C GLU A 155 -10.08 -7.41 10.46
N GLU A 156 -9.94 -6.11 10.25
CA GLU A 156 -9.95 -5.37 9.00
C GLU A 156 -8.81 -5.81 8.08
N GLY A 157 -7.64 -6.09 8.63
CA GLY A 157 -6.47 -6.55 7.88
C GLY A 157 -5.66 -5.45 7.21
N ALA A 158 -4.50 -5.83 6.70
CA ALA A 158 -3.56 -4.95 6.02
C ALA A 158 -2.91 -5.65 4.82
N ILE A 159 -2.61 -4.88 3.77
CA ILE A 159 -1.93 -5.34 2.56
C ILE A 159 -0.78 -4.41 2.26
N LEU A 160 0.43 -4.96 2.16
CA LEU A 160 1.63 -4.22 1.79
C LEU A 160 2.05 -4.64 0.38
N VAL A 161 2.46 -3.67 -0.43
CA VAL A 161 3.05 -3.92 -1.76
C VAL A 161 4.48 -3.43 -1.74
N LEU A 162 5.41 -4.34 -2.03
CA LEU A 162 6.84 -4.12 -1.91
C LEU A 162 7.57 -4.36 -3.23
N GLN A 163 8.74 -3.75 -3.36
CA GLN A 163 9.69 -4.06 -4.43
C GLN A 163 10.22 -5.50 -4.28
N GLU A 164 10.28 -6.23 -5.40
CA GLU A 164 11.02 -7.49 -5.49
C GLU A 164 12.49 -7.16 -5.83
N PRO A 165 13.49 -7.93 -5.33
CA PRO A 165 14.87 -7.70 -5.73
C PRO A 165 15.03 -7.99 -7.22
N ASP A 166 15.79 -7.15 -7.91
CA ASP A 166 16.16 -7.43 -9.28
C ASP A 166 17.15 -8.60 -9.32
N ASP A 167 16.82 -9.61 -10.13
CA ASP A 167 17.76 -10.68 -10.44
C ASP A 167 18.74 -10.17 -11.50
N ALA A 168 20.04 -10.30 -11.24
CA ALA A 168 21.09 -9.88 -12.18
C ALA A 168 21.26 -10.84 -13.38
N ARG A 169 20.42 -11.88 -13.51
CA ARG A 169 20.52 -12.88 -14.57
C ARG A 169 19.80 -12.38 -15.82
N GLU A 170 20.43 -12.48 -16.99
CA GLU A 170 19.78 -12.14 -18.25
C GLU A 170 18.50 -12.97 -18.45
N GLY A 171 17.38 -12.29 -18.72
CA GLY A 171 16.07 -12.90 -18.93
C GLY A 171 15.22 -13.12 -17.67
N SER A 172 15.65 -12.64 -16.50
CA SER A 172 14.80 -12.63 -15.30
C SER A 172 13.63 -11.65 -15.45
N ASP A 173 12.47 -12.00 -14.86
CA ASP A 173 11.26 -11.17 -14.86
C ASP A 173 11.39 -10.05 -13.81
N ASN A 174 12.37 -9.16 -14.01
CA ASN A 174 12.69 -8.05 -13.11
C ASN A 174 11.53 -7.04 -13.01
N GLY A 175 11.44 -6.35 -11.88
CA GLY A 175 10.35 -5.42 -11.61
C GLY A 175 9.02 -6.07 -11.24
N GLY A 176 9.05 -7.31 -10.74
CA GLY A 176 7.95 -7.94 -10.00
C GLY A 176 7.65 -7.23 -8.68
N LYS A 177 6.58 -7.66 -8.00
CA LYS A 177 6.16 -7.12 -6.71
C LYS A 177 5.95 -8.22 -5.71
N GLN A 178 6.38 -8.01 -4.48
CA GLN A 178 5.98 -8.86 -3.36
C GLN A 178 4.76 -8.25 -2.69
N VAL A 179 3.73 -9.05 -2.45
CA VAL A 179 2.53 -8.64 -1.73
C VAL A 179 2.49 -9.39 -0.42
N VAL A 180 2.41 -8.66 0.68
CA VAL A 180 2.22 -9.22 2.03
C VAL A 180 0.79 -8.93 2.45
N VAL A 181 0.07 -9.97 2.85
CA VAL A 181 -1.33 -9.93 3.22
C VAL A 181 -1.47 -10.40 4.66
N ILE A 182 -2.08 -9.55 5.49
CA ILE A 182 -2.33 -9.80 6.90
C ILE A 182 -3.85 -9.76 7.09
N LEU A 183 -4.46 -10.91 7.29
CA LEU A 183 -5.91 -11.08 7.45
C LEU A 183 -6.20 -11.99 8.65
N PRO A 184 -7.42 -11.99 9.21
CA PRO A 184 -7.83 -12.87 10.30
C PRO A 184 -7.46 -14.34 10.09
#